data_AF-V6EZ84-F1
#
_entry.id   AF-V6EZ84-F1
#
_cell.length_a   1.000
_cell.length_b   1.000
_cell.length_c   1.000
_cell.angle_alpha   90.00
_cell.angle_beta   90.00
_cell.angle_gamma   90.00
#
_symmetry.space_group_name_H-M   'P 1'
#
loop_
_entity.id
_entity.type
_entity.pdbx_description
1 polymer ?
#
loop_
_entity_poly.entity_id
_entity_poly.type
_entity_poly.pdbx_seq_one_letter_code
_entity_poly.pdbx_strand_id
1 'polypeptide(L)'
;MRPIAAILADSGPMDLLSSFARQLTAQGVRVRGLIQQHDPDMQLVDVHSGQTYAITQNLGPDSEACRIDPSGFAEASVVLRAALAEPADLVIVNRFGKLEAGGAGLSAEMLAVMAEGVPLLTTLHAELLEQWQHFTGHAGVLLPADLEALHRWWDGVRQG
;
A
#
# COMPACT_ATOMS: atom_id res chain seq x y z
N MET A 1 16.49 9.52 7.94
CA MET A 1 16.00 9.17 6.58
C MET A 1 14.51 9.50 6.50
N ARG A 2 13.88 9.65 5.32
CA ARG A 2 12.42 9.82 5.20
C ARG A 2 11.74 8.44 5.20
N PRO A 3 10.96 8.07 6.23
CA PRO A 3 10.38 6.72 6.36
C PRO A 3 9.12 6.50 5.51
N ILE A 4 8.69 7.52 4.76
CA ILE A 4 7.49 7.49 3.94
C ILE A 4 7.90 7.56 2.47
N ALA A 5 7.47 6.60 1.66
CA ALA A 5 7.78 6.53 0.24
C ALA A 5 6.56 6.18 -0.62
N ALA A 6 6.51 6.74 -1.83
CA ALA A 6 5.58 6.36 -2.87
C ALA A 6 6.32 6.03 -4.17
N ILE A 7 5.90 4.97 -4.84
CA ILE A 7 6.36 4.59 -6.18
C ILE A 7 5.47 5.31 -7.19
N LEU A 8 6.06 6.10 -8.09
CA LEU A 8 5.33 6.64 -9.24
C LEU A 8 5.11 5.53 -10.26
N ALA A 9 3.85 5.19 -10.53
CA ALA A 9 3.50 4.16 -11.50
C ALA A 9 2.10 4.37 -12.10
N ASP A 10 2.03 4.50 -13.42
CA ASP A 10 0.78 4.69 -14.18
C ASP A 10 -0.05 3.39 -14.28
N SER A 11 0.62 2.23 -14.25
CA SER A 11 0.02 0.90 -14.12
C SER A 11 0.64 0.20 -12.92
N GLY A 12 -0.20 -0.49 -12.12
CA GLY A 12 0.18 -0.96 -10.78
C GLY A 12 1.43 -1.85 -10.81
N PRO A 13 2.54 -1.49 -10.12
CA PRO A 13 3.75 -2.30 -10.05
C PRO A 13 3.52 -3.41 -9.00
N MET A 14 2.42 -4.16 -9.15
CA MET A 14 1.95 -5.15 -8.18
C MET A 14 2.97 -6.25 -7.98
N ASP A 15 3.61 -6.68 -9.08
CA ASP A 15 4.71 -7.66 -9.04
C ASP A 15 5.93 -7.11 -8.31
N LEU A 16 6.19 -5.81 -8.40
CA LEU A 16 7.33 -5.17 -7.75
C LEU A 16 7.13 -5.10 -6.24
N LEU A 17 5.98 -4.60 -5.77
CA LEU A 17 5.67 -4.58 -4.34
C LEU A 17 5.64 -5.99 -3.76
N SER A 18 5.04 -6.95 -4.48
CA SER A 18 4.98 -8.35 -4.03
C SER A 18 6.36 -8.97 -3.94
N SER A 19 7.23 -8.72 -4.94
CA SER A 19 8.62 -9.21 -4.95
C SER A 19 9.44 -8.59 -3.83
N PHE A 20 9.31 -7.28 -3.62
CA PHE A 20 10.00 -6.56 -2.56
C PHE A 20 9.57 -7.06 -1.17
N ALA A 21 8.26 -7.15 -0.92
CA ALA A 21 7.72 -7.68 0.32
C ALA A 21 8.22 -9.11 0.60
N ARG A 22 8.18 -10.00 -0.40
CA ARG A 22 8.71 -11.37 -0.26
C ARG A 22 10.19 -11.40 0.09
N GLN A 23 11.01 -10.56 -0.54
CA GLN A 23 12.44 -10.50 -0.26
C GLN A 23 12.73 -10.02 1.17
N LEU A 24 12.02 -9.00 1.64
CA LEU A 24 12.16 -8.51 3.01
C LEU A 24 11.69 -9.53 4.06
N THR A 25 10.55 -10.18 3.84
CA THR A 25 10.05 -11.23 4.73
C THR A 25 11.05 -12.40 4.80
N ALA A 26 11.67 -12.78 3.69
CA ALA A 26 12.72 -13.81 3.67
C ALA A 26 13.98 -13.41 4.46
N GLN A 27 14.21 -12.11 4.67
CA GLN A 27 15.28 -11.57 5.52
C GLN A 27 14.85 -11.39 6.99
N GLY A 28 13.64 -11.84 7.37
CA GLY A 28 13.12 -11.73 8.73
C GLY A 28 12.51 -10.37 9.07
N VAL A 29 12.31 -9.48 8.09
CA VAL A 29 11.61 -8.21 8.29
C VAL A 29 10.12 -8.47 8.46
N ARG A 30 9.50 -7.86 9.47
CA ARG A 30 8.04 -7.95 9.71
C ARG A 30 7.32 -6.97 8.81
N VAL A 31 7.08 -7.40 7.58
CA VAL A 31 6.26 -6.64 6.62
C VAL A 31 4.78 -6.88 6.89
N ARG A 32 3.99 -5.81 6.90
CA ARG A 32 2.53 -5.82 7.07
C ARG A 32 1.85 -5.00 5.98
N GLY A 33 0.54 -5.21 5.81
CA GLY A 33 -0.29 -4.40 4.93
C GLY A 33 -0.79 -5.16 3.71
N LEU A 34 -1.17 -4.43 2.67
CA LEU A 34 -2.01 -4.93 1.59
C LEU A 34 -1.43 -4.60 0.22
N ILE A 35 -1.35 -5.60 -0.65
CA ILE A 35 -0.94 -5.46 -2.04
C ILE A 35 -2.09 -5.93 -2.94
N GLN A 36 -2.36 -5.23 -4.03
CA GLN A 36 -3.38 -5.66 -4.98
C GLN A 36 -2.84 -6.77 -5.88
N GLN A 37 -3.66 -7.79 -6.14
CA GLN A 37 -3.43 -8.80 -7.16
C GLN A 37 -4.62 -8.81 -8.15
N HIS A 38 -4.33 -9.19 -9.39
CA HIS A 38 -5.33 -9.44 -10.43
C HIS A 38 -5.29 -10.92 -10.77
N ASP A 39 -6.20 -11.72 -10.20
CA ASP A 39 -6.59 -13.04 -10.74
C ASP A 39 -7.82 -13.62 -10.02
N PRO A 40 -8.94 -13.95 -10.69
CA PRO A 40 -9.48 -13.38 -11.94
C PRO A 40 -10.17 -12.02 -11.75
N ASP A 41 -10.35 -11.58 -10.50
CA ASP A 41 -10.93 -10.29 -10.08
C ASP A 41 -9.90 -9.44 -9.30
N MET A 42 -10.21 -8.16 -9.06
CA MET A 42 -9.36 -7.25 -8.30
C MET A 42 -9.47 -7.54 -6.79
N GLN A 43 -8.37 -8.02 -6.19
CA GLN A 43 -8.31 -8.43 -4.78
C GLN A 43 -7.16 -7.73 -4.06
N LEU A 44 -7.29 -7.54 -2.75
CA LEU A 44 -6.19 -7.16 -1.87
C LEU A 44 -5.68 -8.40 -1.13
N VAL A 45 -4.36 -8.52 -1.00
CA VAL A 45 -3.70 -9.62 -0.33
C VAL A 45 -2.94 -9.10 0.86
N ASP A 46 -3.21 -9.66 2.04
CA ASP A 46 -2.40 -9.43 3.23
C ASP A 46 -1.00 -10.02 3.02
N VAL A 47 0.00 -9.15 3.08
CA VAL A 47 1.42 -9.51 2.93
C VAL A 47 1.88 -10.52 3.98
N HIS A 48 1.29 -10.49 5.17
CA HIS A 48 1.70 -11.37 6.26
C HIS A 48 1.08 -12.77 6.14
N SER A 49 -0.25 -12.85 6.06
CA SER A 49 -0.97 -14.12 6.10
C SER A 49 -1.21 -14.74 4.73
N GLY A 50 -1.11 -13.94 3.66
CA GLY A 50 -1.52 -14.34 2.32
C GLY A 50 -3.04 -14.39 2.14
N GLN A 51 -3.83 -13.95 3.13
CA GLN A 51 -5.29 -13.88 2.99
C GLN A 51 -5.68 -12.89 1.91
N THR A 52 -6.68 -13.26 1.10
CA THR A 52 -7.20 -12.43 0.01
C THR A 52 -8.56 -11.85 0.36
N TYR A 53 -8.77 -10.59 -0.02
CA TYR A 53 -10.00 -9.83 0.19
C TYR A 53 -10.49 -9.34 -1.16
N ALA A 54 -11.68 -9.82 -1.58
CA ALA A 54 -12.31 -9.35 -2.79
C ALA A 54 -12.80 -7.91 -2.58
N ILE A 55 -12.27 -6.95 -3.36
CA ILE A 55 -12.63 -5.53 -3.23
C ILE A 55 -13.51 -5.03 -4.38
N THR A 56 -13.90 -5.92 -5.29
CA THR A 56 -14.83 -5.64 -6.38
C THR A 56 -15.97 -6.63 -6.38
N GLN A 57 -17.20 -6.14 -6.52
CA GLN A 57 -18.36 -6.98 -6.77
C GLN A 57 -18.53 -7.18 -8.28
N ASN A 58 -18.59 -8.44 -8.73
CA ASN A 58 -18.96 -8.76 -10.10
C ASN A 58 -20.50 -8.71 -10.21
N LEU A 59 -21.01 -7.69 -10.91
CA LEU A 59 -22.46 -7.44 -11.07
C LEU A 59 -23.11 -8.27 -12.19
N GLY A 60 -22.37 -9.21 -12.79
CA GLY A 60 -22.84 -10.06 -13.88
C GLY A 60 -22.34 -9.62 -15.26
N PRO A 61 -22.56 -10.47 -16.29
CA PRO A 61 -21.92 -10.34 -17.61
C PRO A 61 -22.33 -9.11 -18.45
N ASP A 62 -23.37 -8.38 -18.04
CA ASP A 62 -23.89 -7.19 -18.75
C ASP A 62 -23.52 -5.86 -18.06
N SER A 63 -22.69 -5.88 -17.02
CA SER A 63 -22.30 -4.66 -16.29
C SER A 63 -20.88 -4.21 -16.68
N GLU A 64 -20.74 -3.06 -17.35
CA GLU A 64 -19.43 -2.47 -17.69
C GLU A 64 -18.71 -1.83 -16.48
N ALA A 65 -19.31 -1.85 -15.29
CA ALA A 65 -18.78 -1.22 -14.10
C ALA A 65 -18.66 -2.22 -12.93
N CYS A 66 -17.45 -2.74 -12.71
CA CYS A 66 -17.09 -3.32 -11.41
C CYS A 66 -17.14 -2.21 -10.36
N ARG A 67 -18.06 -2.31 -9.40
CA ARG A 67 -18.12 -1.37 -8.27
C ARG A 67 -17.19 -1.88 -7.17
N ILE A 68 -16.55 -0.95 -6.47
CA ILE A 68 -15.84 -1.27 -5.22
C ILE A 68 -16.85 -1.87 -4.24
N ASP A 69 -16.54 -3.05 -3.71
CA ASP A 69 -17.31 -3.67 -2.63
C ASP A 69 -16.91 -3.01 -1.30
N PRO A 70 -17.81 -2.27 -0.64
CA PRO A 70 -17.52 -1.62 0.63
C PRO A 70 -17.16 -2.60 1.75
N SER A 71 -17.65 -3.84 1.68
CA SER A 71 -17.42 -4.87 2.70
C SER A 71 -15.98 -5.39 2.64
N GLY A 72 -15.50 -5.78 1.46
CA GLY A 72 -14.10 -6.19 1.28
C GLY A 72 -13.10 -5.08 1.56
N PHE A 73 -13.48 -3.82 1.31
CA PHE A 73 -12.65 -2.67 1.68
C PHE A 73 -12.59 -2.45 3.20
N ALA A 74 -13.70 -2.64 3.91
CA ALA A 74 -13.74 -2.54 5.37
C ALA A 74 -12.91 -3.65 6.04
N GLU A 75 -12.95 -4.88 5.50
CA GLU A 75 -12.10 -5.99 5.96
C GLU A 75 -10.62 -5.72 5.70
N ALA A 76 -10.27 -5.17 4.53
CA ALA A 76 -8.91 -4.71 4.23
C ALA A 76 -8.43 -3.64 5.22
N SER A 77 -9.27 -2.66 5.59
CA SER A 77 -8.92 -1.66 6.62
C SER A 77 -8.59 -2.32 7.98
N VAL A 78 -9.20 -3.48 8.32
CA VAL A 78 -8.83 -4.22 9.54
C VAL A 78 -7.37 -4.68 9.49
N VAL A 79 -6.85 -5.07 8.33
CA VAL A 79 -5.45 -5.53 8.19
C VAL A 79 -4.46 -4.40 8.53
N LEU A 80 -4.71 -3.18 8.05
CA LEU A 80 -3.86 -2.04 8.41
C LEU A 80 -4.01 -1.63 9.88
N ARG A 81 -5.21 -1.75 10.45
CA ARG A 81 -5.42 -1.54 11.89
C ARG A 81 -4.71 -2.59 12.74
N ALA A 82 -4.68 -3.85 12.29
CA ALA A 82 -3.91 -4.91 12.94
C ALA A 82 -2.40 -4.64 12.85
N ALA A 83 -1.92 -4.07 11.74
CA ALA A 83 -0.52 -3.65 11.60
C ALA A 83 -0.10 -2.54 12.58
N LEU A 84 -1.04 -1.80 13.15
CA LEU A 84 -0.80 -0.83 14.23
C LEU A 84 -0.83 -1.48 15.62
N ALA A 85 -1.61 -2.55 15.80
CA ALA A 85 -1.71 -3.27 17.07
C ALA A 85 -0.58 -4.29 17.27
N GLU A 86 0.02 -4.76 16.18
CA GLU A 86 1.15 -5.68 16.15
C GLU A 86 2.43 -4.96 15.74
N PRO A 87 3.61 -5.44 16.17
CA PRO A 87 4.85 -4.81 15.76
C PRO A 87 5.16 -5.07 14.28
N ALA A 88 5.23 -4.00 13.50
CA ALA A 88 5.62 -3.99 12.09
C ALA A 88 6.92 -3.21 11.89
N ASP A 89 7.82 -3.73 11.05
CA ASP A 89 9.03 -3.02 10.63
C ASP A 89 8.77 -2.15 9.38
N LEU A 90 7.81 -2.57 8.56
CA LEU A 90 7.40 -1.87 7.34
C LEU A 90 5.91 -2.16 7.06
N VAL A 91 5.17 -1.12 6.69
CA VAL A 91 3.80 -1.23 6.18
C VAL A 91 3.76 -0.91 4.69
N ILE A 92 3.17 -1.80 3.90
CA ILE A 92 2.91 -1.60 2.47
C ILE A 92 1.42 -1.40 2.25
N VAL A 93 1.06 -0.33 1.53
CA VAL A 93 -0.32 -0.05 1.11
C VAL A 93 -0.34 0.02 -0.40
N ASN A 94 -1.11 -0.82 -1.08
CA ASN A 94 -1.09 -0.97 -2.53
C ASN A 94 -1.08 0.35 -3.30
N ARG A 95 -2.00 1.27 -3.01
CA ARG A 95 -2.08 2.55 -3.72
C ARG A 95 -2.70 3.66 -2.88
N PHE A 96 -2.09 4.83 -2.94
CA PHE A 96 -2.72 6.10 -2.61
C PHE A 96 -3.54 6.59 -3.82
N GLY A 97 -4.86 6.59 -3.70
CA GLY A 97 -5.80 6.94 -4.75
C GLY A 97 -6.61 8.20 -4.48
N LYS A 98 -7.63 8.43 -5.32
CA LYS A 98 -8.55 9.58 -5.19
C LYS A 98 -9.35 9.55 -3.88
N LEU A 99 -9.68 8.36 -3.37
CA LEU A 99 -10.38 8.21 -2.10
C LEU A 99 -9.48 8.65 -0.94
N GLU A 100 -8.25 8.17 -0.90
CA GLU A 100 -7.27 8.52 0.14
C GLU A 100 -6.92 10.01 0.10
N ALA A 101 -6.74 10.57 -1.09
CA ALA A 101 -6.55 12.00 -1.29
C ALA A 101 -7.74 12.84 -0.78
N GLY A 102 -8.94 12.29 -0.83
CA GLY A 102 -10.16 12.92 -0.29
C GLY A 102 -10.41 12.67 1.19
N GLY A 103 -9.52 11.98 1.91
CA GLY A 103 -9.71 11.63 3.32
C GLY A 103 -10.67 10.46 3.56
N ALA A 104 -10.95 9.68 2.52
CA ALA A 104 -11.68 8.42 2.59
C ALA A 104 -10.72 7.24 2.37
N GLY A 105 -11.27 6.04 2.14
CA GLY A 105 -10.45 4.87 1.84
C GLY A 105 -9.56 4.48 3.02
N LEU A 106 -8.27 4.23 2.75
CA LEU A 106 -7.28 3.86 3.77
C LEU A 106 -6.51 5.06 4.34
N SER A 107 -6.97 6.29 4.10
CA SER A 107 -6.26 7.51 4.51
C SER A 107 -6.02 7.60 6.01
N ALA A 108 -7.04 7.28 6.82
CA ALA A 108 -6.93 7.33 8.28
C ALA A 108 -5.89 6.33 8.81
N GLU A 109 -5.89 5.11 8.27
CA GLU A 109 -4.93 4.07 8.62
C GLU A 109 -3.51 4.43 8.18
N MET A 110 -3.34 4.95 6.96
CA MET A 110 -2.05 5.42 6.47
C MET A 110 -1.47 6.53 7.37
N LEU A 111 -2.30 7.52 7.75
CA LEU A 111 -1.87 8.60 8.65
C LEU A 111 -1.52 8.07 10.04
N ALA A 112 -2.27 7.10 10.57
CA ALA A 112 -1.97 6.49 11.86
C ALA A 112 -0.62 5.75 11.83
N VAL A 113 -0.33 4.98 10.77
CA VAL A 113 0.97 4.32 10.58
C VAL A 113 2.11 5.33 10.54
N MET A 114 1.93 6.42 9.80
CA MET A 114 2.91 7.51 9.73
C MET A 114 3.11 8.20 11.08
N ALA A 115 2.04 8.42 11.85
CA ALA A 115 2.08 9.08 13.15
C ALA A 115 2.84 8.25 14.22
N GLU A 116 2.72 6.92 14.16
CA GLU A 116 3.50 5.99 15.00
C GLU A 116 4.96 5.86 14.55
N GLY A 117 5.37 6.55 13.48
CA GLY A 117 6.74 6.51 12.95
C GLY A 117 7.08 5.21 12.22
N VAL A 118 6.09 4.37 11.93
CA VAL A 118 6.30 3.11 11.21
C VAL A 118 6.54 3.43 9.72
N PRO A 119 7.60 2.88 9.10
CA PRO A 119 7.86 3.09 7.69
C PRO A 119 6.69 2.67 6.81
N LEU A 120 6.33 3.53 5.85
CA LEU A 120 5.21 3.30 4.93
C LEU A 120 5.67 3.38 3.48
N LEU A 121 5.29 2.37 2.69
CA LEU A 121 5.48 2.33 1.24
C LEU A 121 4.14 2.20 0.52
N THR A 122 3.93 2.98 -0.52
CA THR A 122 2.74 2.89 -1.38
C THR A 122 3.04 3.11 -2.87
N THR A 123 2.02 3.02 -3.72
CA THR A 123 2.08 3.46 -5.13
C THR A 123 1.21 4.68 -5.35
N LEU A 124 1.58 5.48 -6.34
CA LEU A 124 0.98 6.77 -6.63
C LEU A 124 0.92 7.00 -8.13
N HIS A 125 -0.24 7.44 -8.62
CA HIS A 125 -0.37 7.98 -9.97
C HIS A 125 0.23 9.37 -10.05
N ALA A 126 0.92 9.70 -11.14
CA ALA A 126 1.54 11.01 -11.30
C ALA A 126 0.54 12.18 -11.13
N GLU A 127 -0.72 11.97 -11.53
CA GLU A 127 -1.81 12.95 -11.36
C GLU A 127 -2.14 13.27 -9.90
N LEU A 128 -1.80 12.38 -8.96
CA LEU A 128 -2.07 12.53 -7.54
C LEU A 128 -0.86 13.07 -6.74
N LEU A 129 0.20 13.51 -7.43
CA LEU A 129 1.45 13.94 -6.79
C LEU A 129 1.24 15.09 -5.80
N GLU A 130 0.48 16.11 -6.19
CA GLU A 130 0.23 17.26 -5.32
C GLU A 130 -0.54 16.85 -4.06
N GLN A 131 -1.55 15.99 -4.22
CA GLN A 131 -2.36 15.48 -3.12
C GLN A 131 -1.51 14.61 -2.19
N TRP A 132 -0.60 13.80 -2.72
CA TRP A 132 0.35 13.02 -1.92
C TRP A 132 1.31 13.91 -1.12
N GLN A 133 1.84 14.97 -1.73
CA GLN A 133 2.71 15.92 -1.04
C GLN A 133 1.95 16.61 0.10
N HIS A 134 0.72 17.03 -0.13
CA HIS A 134 -0.13 17.59 0.91
C HIS A 134 -0.42 16.57 2.03
N PHE A 135 -0.83 15.36 1.64
CA PHE A 135 -1.18 14.27 2.56
C PHE A 135 -0.03 13.90 3.50
N THR A 136 1.20 13.85 2.99
CA THR A 136 2.39 13.51 3.78
C THR A 136 3.07 14.72 4.42
N GLY A 137 2.54 15.94 4.27
CA GLY A 137 3.23 17.15 4.71
C GLY A 137 4.61 17.34 4.07
N HIS A 138 4.78 16.90 2.82
CA HIS A 138 6.04 16.89 2.05
C HIS A 138 7.13 15.96 2.61
N ALA A 139 6.79 15.10 3.57
CA ALA A 139 7.72 14.12 4.14
C ALA A 139 7.94 12.90 3.23
N GLY A 140 6.98 12.59 2.35
CA GLY A 140 7.09 11.47 1.42
C GLY A 140 8.19 11.65 0.37
N VAL A 141 8.98 10.60 0.10
CA VAL A 141 9.85 10.54 -1.07
C VAL A 141 9.17 9.84 -2.23
N LEU A 142 9.56 10.21 -3.45
CA LEU A 142 9.15 9.50 -4.65
C LEU A 142 10.28 8.54 -5.05
N LEU A 143 9.91 7.30 -5.31
CA LEU A 143 10.82 6.27 -5.79
C LEU A 143 10.45 5.92 -7.24
N PRO A 144 11.44 5.62 -8.10
CA PRO A 144 11.16 4.96 -9.36
C PRO A 144 10.58 3.56 -9.12
N ALA A 145 9.82 3.03 -10.08
CA ALA A 145 9.30 1.66 -10.06
C ALA A 145 10.43 0.64 -10.34
N ASP A 146 11.39 0.58 -9.42
CA ASP A 146 12.60 -0.23 -9.53
C ASP A 146 12.92 -0.90 -8.18
N LEU A 147 13.31 -2.18 -8.22
CA LEU A 147 13.54 -2.98 -7.02
C LEU A 147 14.80 -2.56 -6.28
N GLU A 148 15.84 -2.13 -7.01
CA GLU A 148 17.07 -1.65 -6.39
C GLU A 148 16.84 -0.32 -5.66
N ALA A 149 16.03 0.58 -6.22
CA ALA A 149 15.61 1.82 -5.55
C ALA A 149 14.83 1.56 -4.26
N LEU A 150 13.96 0.55 -4.24
CA LEU A 150 13.22 0.14 -3.05
C LEU A 150 14.14 -0.38 -1.95
N HIS A 151 15.10 -1.24 -2.29
CA HIS A 151 16.09 -1.73 -1.32
C HIS A 151 16.98 -0.63 -0.79
N ARG A 152 17.48 0.27 -1.66
CA ARG A 152 18.30 1.42 -1.22
C ARG A 152 17.54 2.34 -0.28
N TRP A 153 16.27 2.58 -0.54
CA TRP A 153 15.42 3.34 0.38
C TRP A 153 15.28 2.62 1.72
N TRP A 154 14.97 1.32 1.71
CA TRP A 154 14.78 0.54 2.92
C TRP A 154 16.05 0.44 3.77
N ASP A 155 17.20 0.21 3.17
CA ASP A 155 18.48 0.15 3.87
C ASP A 155 18.77 1.45 4.62
N GLY A 156 18.54 2.60 3.98
CA GLY A 156 18.74 3.88 4.65
C GLY A 156 17.67 4.21 5.70
N VAL A 157 16.46 3.66 5.61
CA VAL A 157 15.45 3.73 6.68
C VAL A 157 15.91 2.92 7.89
N ARG A 158 16.45 1.71 7.71
CA ARG A 158 16.92 0.85 8.81
C ARG A 158 18.16 1.36 9.54
N GLN A 159 18.95 2.21 8.89
CA GLN A 159 20.20 2.74 9.42
C GLN A 159 20.04 4.07 10.16
N GLY A 160 18.85 4.69 10.08
CA GLY A 160 18.53 5.97 10.73
C GLY A 160 17.74 5.77 12.01
#